data_AF-A0AAE2QWH0-F1
#
_entry.id   AF-A0AAE2QWH0-F1
#
_cell.length_a   1.000
_cell.length_b   1.000
_cell.length_c   1.000
_cell.angle_alpha   90.00
_cell.angle_beta   90.00
_cell.angle_gamma   90.00
#
_symmetry.space_group_name_H-M   'P 1'
#
loop_
_entity.id
_entity.type
_entity.pdbx_description
1 polymer ?
#
loop_
_entity_poly.entity_id
_entity_poly.type
_entity_poly.pdbx_seq_one_letter_code
_entity_poly.pdbx_strand_id
1 'polypeptide(L)'
;MSVQNSPQLPKLPSADQREAYQAKVAAELDKLNAQIDEFRAKADQAKAEAEATYYSRVEELAAQRDALLVKWQEVQSASEAAWQDINTGFEAAWNELAQAFDNAIKHFS
;
A
#
# COMPACT_ATOMS: atom_id res chain seq x y z
N MET A 1 3.66 10.50 19.13
CA MET A 1 2.80 9.41 18.61
C MET A 1 2.61 9.69 17.13
N SER A 2 3.31 8.96 16.26
CA SER A 2 3.07 9.06 14.82
C SER A 2 1.65 8.55 14.58
N VAL A 3 0.76 9.45 14.16
CA VAL A 3 -0.60 9.10 13.79
C VAL A 3 -0.46 8.20 12.56
N GLN A 4 -0.45 6.88 12.75
CA GLN A 4 -0.41 5.92 11.65
C GLN A 4 -1.76 5.96 10.94
N ASN A 5 -1.94 6.98 10.09
CA ASN A 5 -3.01 6.99 9.11
C ASN A 5 -2.61 6.07 7.96
N SER A 6 -3.58 5.28 7.51
CA SER A 6 -3.45 4.39 6.37
C SER A 6 -3.00 5.14 5.11
N PRO A 7 -2.18 4.49 4.26
CA PRO A 7 -1.72 5.10 3.01
C PRO A 7 -2.92 5.57 2.18
N GLN A 8 -2.85 6.80 1.66
CA GLN A 8 -3.96 7.38 0.91
C GLN A 8 -3.61 7.46 -0.56
N LEU A 9 -4.48 6.95 -1.41
CA LEU A 9 -4.30 7.12 -2.84
C LEU A 9 -4.67 8.55 -3.24
N PRO A 10 -3.80 9.29 -3.95
CA PRO A 10 -4.20 10.56 -4.56
C PRO A 10 -5.35 10.33 -5.54
N LYS A 11 -6.24 11.31 -5.69
CA LYS A 11 -7.33 11.23 -6.68
C LYS A 11 -6.74 11.09 -8.09
N LEU A 12 -7.39 10.25 -8.90
CA LEU A 12 -7.04 10.07 -10.32
C LEU A 12 -7.01 11.45 -11.02
N PRO A 13 -5.91 11.78 -11.74
CA PRO A 13 -5.75 13.05 -12.41
C PRO A 13 -6.42 13.04 -13.80
N SER A 14 -6.52 14.21 -14.44
CA SER A 14 -6.61 14.29 -15.90
C SER A 14 -5.26 13.92 -16.54
N ALA A 15 -5.24 13.58 -17.83
CA ALA A 15 -4.03 13.12 -18.54
C ALA A 15 -2.81 14.05 -18.36
N ASP A 16 -3.02 15.37 -18.38
CA ASP A 16 -1.97 16.40 -18.23
C ASP A 16 -1.30 16.42 -16.84
N GLN A 17 -1.91 15.77 -15.85
CA GLN A 17 -1.43 15.73 -14.46
C GLN A 17 -0.86 14.36 -14.08
N ARG A 18 -0.64 13.48 -15.08
CA ARG A 18 -0.12 12.11 -14.89
C ARG A 18 1.20 12.07 -14.12
N GLU A 19 2.18 12.90 -14.46
CA GLU A 19 3.48 12.91 -13.77
C GLU A 19 3.35 13.28 -12.30
N ALA A 20 2.56 14.32 -11.99
CA ALA A 20 2.32 14.76 -10.62
C ALA A 20 1.57 13.69 -9.81
N TYR A 21 0.64 12.97 -10.44
CA TYR A 21 -0.01 11.81 -9.83
C TYR A 21 0.99 10.70 -9.55
N GLN A 22 1.85 10.35 -10.52
CA GLN A 22 2.85 9.30 -10.35
C GLN A 22 3.83 9.59 -9.22
N ALA A 23 4.28 10.84 -9.09
CA ALA A 23 5.13 11.26 -7.99
C ALA A 23 4.43 11.11 -6.62
N LYS A 24 3.14 11.47 -6.53
CA LYS A 24 2.36 11.33 -5.29
C LYS A 24 2.12 9.87 -4.92
N VAL A 25 1.79 9.02 -5.90
CA VAL A 25 1.61 7.59 -5.66
C VAL A 25 2.92 6.95 -5.20
N ALA A 26 4.05 7.30 -5.84
CA ALA A 26 5.36 6.80 -5.42
C ALA A 26 5.67 7.17 -3.96
N ALA A 27 5.41 8.41 -3.55
CA ALA A 27 5.60 8.84 -2.16
C ALA A 27 4.71 8.06 -1.17
N GLU A 28 3.47 7.76 -1.53
CA GLU A 28 2.56 6.97 -0.68
C GLU A 28 2.97 5.48 -0.64
N LEU A 29 3.52 4.93 -1.74
CA LEU A 29 4.10 3.58 -1.77
C LEU A 29 5.34 3.50 -0.87
N ASP A 30 6.21 4.51 -0.88
CA ASP A 30 7.38 4.57 0.00
C ASP A 30 6.97 4.62 1.47
N LYS A 31 5.94 5.43 1.78
CA LYS A 31 5.35 5.49 3.12
C LYS A 31 4.77 4.14 3.53
N LEU A 32 4.02 3.49 2.65
CA LEU A 32 3.45 2.16 2.90
C LEU A 32 4.56 1.14 3.21
N ASN A 33 5.63 1.12 2.41
CA ASN A 33 6.77 0.23 2.62
C ASN A 33 7.39 0.42 4.01
N ALA A 34 7.65 1.68 4.39
CA ALA A 34 8.19 2.00 5.72
C ALA A 34 7.26 1.55 6.86
N GLN A 35 5.93 1.66 6.68
CA GLN A 35 4.97 1.22 7.69
C GLN A 35 4.92 -0.32 7.81
N ILE A 36 4.98 -1.06 6.71
CA ILE A 36 5.06 -2.52 6.72
C ILE A 36 6.36 -2.98 7.43
N ASP A 37 7.49 -2.31 7.16
CA ASP A 37 8.75 -2.60 7.83
C ASP A 37 8.67 -2.30 9.34
N GLU A 38 7.97 -1.24 9.75
CA GLU A 38 7.69 -0.95 11.16
C GLU A 38 6.87 -2.06 11.82
N PHE A 39 5.84 -2.58 11.15
CA PHE A 39 5.04 -3.70 11.68
C PHE A 39 5.83 -4.99 11.77
N ARG A 40 6.73 -5.24 10.81
CA ARG A 40 7.66 -6.37 10.89
C ARG A 40 8.54 -6.26 12.13
N ALA A 41 9.15 -5.10 12.36
CA ALA A 41 9.97 -4.89 13.55
C ALA A 41 9.17 -5.02 14.86
N LYS A 42 7.89 -4.61 14.88
CA LYS A 42 6.99 -4.83 16.04
C LYS A 42 6.65 -6.31 16.22
N ALA A 43 6.47 -7.06 15.13
CA ALA A 43 6.28 -8.51 15.18
C ALA A 43 7.50 -9.20 15.82
N ASP A 44 8.71 -8.84 15.40
CA ASP A 44 9.98 -9.37 15.92
C ASP A 44 10.16 -9.09 17.44
N GLN A 45 9.56 -8.01 17.96
CA GLN A 45 9.61 -7.63 19.37
C GLN A 45 8.46 -8.18 20.22
N ALA A 46 7.46 -8.81 19.59
CA ALA A 46 6.29 -9.32 20.30
C ALA A 46 6.61 -10.58 21.10
N LYS A 47 5.79 -10.86 22.12
CA LYS A 47 5.87 -12.15 22.85
C LYS A 47 5.46 -13.29 21.91
N ALA A 48 6.02 -14.48 22.12
CA ALA A 48 5.83 -15.65 21.27
C ALA A 48 4.36 -15.99 20.90
N GLU A 49 3.39 -15.72 21.80
CA GLU A 49 1.96 -15.94 21.50
C GLU A 49 1.37 -14.94 20.47
N ALA A 50 1.85 -13.69 20.45
CA ALA A 50 1.41 -12.65 19.52
C ALA A 50 2.26 -12.63 18.23
N GLU A 51 3.50 -13.10 18.33
CA GLU A 51 4.50 -13.13 17.25
C GLU A 51 3.95 -13.80 15.97
N ALA A 52 3.40 -15.01 16.07
CA ALA A 52 2.86 -15.73 14.91
C ALA A 52 1.69 -14.99 14.22
N THR A 53 0.81 -14.37 15.01
CA THR A 53 -0.32 -13.59 14.47
C THR A 53 0.19 -12.34 13.77
N TYR A 54 1.17 -11.64 14.35
CA TYR A 54 1.74 -10.44 13.77
C TYR A 54 2.52 -10.72 12.48
N TYR A 55 3.34 -11.78 12.46
CA TYR A 55 4.00 -12.20 11.23
C TYR A 55 3.02 -12.55 10.12
N SER A 56 1.96 -13.31 10.42
CA SER A 56 0.94 -13.63 9.42
C SER A 56 0.32 -12.38 8.80
N ARG A 57 0.07 -11.33 9.59
CA ARG A 57 -0.48 -10.06 9.09
C ARG A 57 0.53 -9.25 8.28
N VAL A 58 1.79 -9.23 8.72
CA VAL A 58 2.88 -8.56 7.98
C VAL A 58 3.11 -9.24 6.63
N GLU A 59 3.08 -10.57 6.58
CA GLU A 59 3.20 -11.33 5.33
C GLU A 59 2.01 -11.06 4.39
N GLU A 60 0.79 -11.02 4.91
CA GLU A 60 -0.41 -10.66 4.15
C GLU A 60 -0.27 -9.26 3.52
N LEU A 61 0.17 -8.27 4.32
CA LEU A 61 0.42 -6.90 3.83
C LEU A 61 1.55 -6.85 2.80
N ALA A 62 2.64 -7.60 3.02
CA ALA A 62 3.76 -7.66 2.09
C ALA A 62 3.34 -8.24 0.74
N ALA A 63 2.55 -9.32 0.73
CA ALA A 63 2.05 -9.94 -0.50
C ALA A 63 1.13 -9.00 -1.28
N GLN A 64 0.23 -8.28 -0.58
CA GLN A 64 -0.63 -7.28 -1.21
C GLN A 64 0.18 -6.09 -1.76
N ARG A 65 1.20 -5.63 -1.02
CA ARG A 65 2.12 -4.58 -1.47
C ARG A 65 2.86 -4.99 -2.74
N ASP A 66 3.35 -6.23 -2.81
CA ASP A 66 4.06 -6.73 -3.98
C ASP A 66 3.13 -6.79 -5.21
N ALA A 67 1.90 -7.26 -5.03
CA ALA A 67 0.88 -7.23 -6.08
C ALA A 67 0.52 -5.80 -6.53
N LEU A 68 0.45 -4.86 -5.59
CA LEU A 68 0.21 -3.45 -5.88
C LEU A 68 1.37 -2.83 -6.67
N LEU A 69 2.61 -3.18 -6.37
CA LEU A 69 3.80 -2.72 -7.10
C LEU A 69 3.83 -3.23 -8.54
N VAL A 70 3.37 -4.46 -8.80
CA VAL A 70 3.22 -4.98 -10.17
C VAL A 70 2.20 -4.14 -10.94
N LYS A 71 1.01 -3.90 -10.37
CA LYS A 71 0.00 -3.02 -10.99
C LYS A 71 0.51 -1.59 -11.17
N TRP A 72 1.35 -1.10 -10.27
CA TRP A 72 1.97 0.21 -10.40
C TRP A 72 2.86 0.31 -11.63
N GLN A 73 3.65 -0.72 -11.93
CA GLN A 73 4.46 -0.78 -13.15
C GLN A 73 3.60 -0.79 -14.42
N GLU A 74 2.45 -1.47 -14.39
CA GLU A 74 1.47 -1.45 -15.48
C GLU A 74 0.90 -0.05 -15.69
N VAL A 75 0.52 0.65 -14.60
CA VAL A 75 0.08 2.05 -14.65
C VAL A 75 1.18 2.90 -15.29
N GLN A 76 2.42 2.83 -14.79
CA GLN A 76 3.54 3.62 -15.31
C GLN A 76 3.77 3.40 -16.82
N SER A 77 3.56 2.17 -17.30
CA SER A 77 3.75 1.78 -18.70
C SER A 77 2.51 1.96 -19.59
N ALA A 78 1.36 2.33 -19.01
CA ALA A 78 0.11 2.44 -19.74
C ALA A 78 0.14 3.57 -20.80
N SER A 79 -0.46 3.29 -21.96
CA SER A 79 -0.75 4.33 -22.96
C SER A 79 -1.84 5.27 -22.44
N GLU A 80 -1.96 6.47 -23.01
CA GLU A 80 -3.03 7.42 -22.64
C GLU A 80 -4.43 6.80 -22.78
N ALA A 81 -4.65 5.99 -23.83
CA ALA A 81 -5.93 5.33 -24.09
C ALA A 81 -6.27 4.24 -23.06
N ALA A 82 -5.27 3.58 -22.46
CA ALA A 82 -5.45 2.52 -21.47
C ALA A 82 -5.29 3.03 -20.02
N TRP A 83 -4.84 4.27 -19.84
CA TRP A 83 -4.47 4.82 -18.54
C TRP A 83 -5.61 4.79 -17.52
N GLN A 84 -6.84 5.17 -17.93
CA GLN A 84 -7.99 5.16 -17.01
C GLN A 84 -8.31 3.75 -16.52
N ASP A 85 -8.44 2.77 -17.43
CA ASP A 85 -8.83 1.41 -17.08
C ASP A 85 -7.79 0.73 -16.17
N ILE A 86 -6.50 0.88 -16.51
CA ILE A 86 -5.40 0.32 -15.70
C ILE A 86 -5.37 0.99 -14.32
N ASN A 87 -5.59 2.30 -14.25
CA ASN A 87 -5.58 3.01 -12.99
C ASN A 87 -6.79 2.69 -12.10
N THR A 88 -7.95 2.34 -12.67
CA THR A 88 -9.09 1.82 -11.88
C THR A 88 -8.74 0.48 -11.23
N GLY A 89 -8.06 -0.42 -11.95
CA GLY A 89 -7.59 -1.69 -11.39
C GLY A 89 -6.52 -1.52 -10.29
N PHE A 90 -5.68 -0.48 -10.42
CA PHE A 90 -4.73 -0.07 -9.40
C PHE A 90 -5.42 0.52 -8.16
N GLU A 91 -6.41 1.40 -8.34
CA GLU A 91 -7.18 2.00 -7.24
C GLU A 91 -7.92 0.93 -6.42
N ALA A 92 -8.51 -0.06 -7.08
CA ALA A 92 -9.13 -1.20 -6.39
C ALA A 92 -8.12 -1.95 -5.50
N ALA A 93 -6.94 -2.27 -6.05
CA ALA A 93 -5.87 -2.93 -5.29
C ALA A 93 -5.36 -2.10 -4.12
N TRP A 94 -5.22 -0.79 -4.31
CA TRP A 94 -4.83 0.13 -3.25
C TRP A 94 -5.85 0.12 -2.11
N ASN A 95 -7.13 0.18 -2.44
CA ASN A 95 -8.21 0.20 -1.45
C ASN A 95 -8.28 -1.11 -0.66
N GLU A 96 -8.10 -2.26 -1.31
CA GLU A 96 -7.98 -3.56 -0.64
C GLU A 96 -6.81 -3.58 0.35
N LEU A 97 -5.65 -3.09 -0.09
CA LEU A 97 -4.47 -3.01 0.76
C LEU A 97 -4.66 -2.06 1.95
N ALA A 98 -5.24 -0.88 1.72
CA ALA A 98 -5.53 0.09 2.77
C ALA A 98 -6.46 -0.51 3.83
N GLN A 99 -7.46 -1.30 3.42
CA GLN A 99 -8.34 -2.02 4.35
C GLN A 99 -7.61 -3.12 5.13
N ALA A 100 -6.75 -3.89 4.47
CA ALA A 100 -5.92 -4.88 5.15
C ALA A 100 -4.99 -4.22 6.18
N PHE A 101 -4.43 -3.06 5.84
CA PHE A 101 -3.57 -2.27 6.70
C PHE A 101 -4.33 -1.72 7.92
N ASP A 102 -5.52 -1.15 7.71
CA ASP A 102 -6.43 -0.71 8.79
C ASP A 102 -6.75 -1.86 9.76
N ASN A 103 -6.96 -3.07 9.22
CA ASN A 103 -7.26 -4.23 10.04
C ASN A 103 -6.02 -4.72 10.80
N ALA A 104 -4.85 -4.73 10.17
CA ALA A 104 -3.60 -5.07 10.82
C ALA A 104 -3.30 -4.13 11.98
N ILE A 105 -3.44 -2.81 11.81
CA ILE A 105 -3.20 -1.81 12.87
C ILE A 105 -4.00 -2.11 14.13
N LYS A 106 -5.28 -2.50 14.00
CA LYS A 106 -6.14 -2.83 15.17
C LYS A 106 -5.60 -3.99 16.00
N HIS A 107 -4.76 -4.85 15.42
CA HIS A 107 -4.10 -5.94 16.14
C HIS A 107 -2.74 -5.52 16.74
N PHE A 108 -2.08 -4.51 16.16
CA PHE A 108 -0.82 -3.94 16.64
C PHE A 108 -0.99 -2.81 17.67
N SER A 109 -2.22 -2.32 17.87
CA SER A 109 -2.59 -1.26 18.82
C SER A 109 -2.89 -1.74 20.22
#